data_AF-A0A2G6NIU8-F1
#
_entry.id   AF-A0A2G6NIU8-F1
#
_cell.length_a   1.000
_cell.length_b   1.000
_cell.length_c   1.000
_cell.angle_alpha   90.00
_cell.angle_beta   90.00
_cell.angle_gamma   90.00
#
_symmetry.space_group_name_H-M   'P 1'
#
loop_
_entity.id
_entity.type
_entity.pdbx_description
1 polymer ?
#
loop_
_entity_poly.entity_id
_entity_poly.type
_entity_poly.pdbx_seq_one_letter_code
_entity_poly.pdbx_strand_id
1 'polypeptide(L)'
;ETDYSISDFCADLRAPTPSAAMTLALPDANEMRMSLDVQKNNLQSFFEMHYASKTQRLNALSKLVAMRSPKAKILHLVQQLTQSKTLLDTRFFSLMKLKALKVQPLKSRLDLGFKMRLKSSQNAVESLGQKLFLLDPKRQVKDNFAQVVKNQKPIKLDKISIGEEFLLIDKDTKIKARALEKNTLDPRI
;
A
#
# COMPACT_ATOMS: atom_id res chain seq x y z
N GLU A 1 -35.22 76.10 76.47
CA GLU A 1 -34.94 75.61 75.10
C GLU A 1 -35.33 76.69 74.12
N THR A 2 -34.49 76.95 73.12
CA THR A 2 -34.78 77.90 72.04
C THR A 2 -35.14 77.09 70.80
N ASP A 3 -36.35 77.31 70.29
CA ASP A 3 -36.83 76.67 69.07
C ASP A 3 -36.14 77.31 67.87
N TYR A 4 -35.35 76.53 67.13
CA TYR A 4 -34.77 76.92 65.85
C TYR A 4 -35.71 76.53 64.72
N SER A 5 -36.00 77.46 63.83
CA SER A 5 -36.76 77.19 62.61
C SER A 5 -35.80 77.05 61.42
N ILE A 6 -36.19 76.27 60.42
CA ILE A 6 -35.43 76.13 59.15
C ILE A 6 -35.19 77.50 58.50
N SER A 7 -36.09 78.45 58.72
CA SER A 7 -35.94 79.85 58.27
C SER A 7 -34.69 80.54 58.82
N ASP A 8 -34.26 80.21 60.04
CA ASP A 8 -33.08 80.82 60.67
C ASP A 8 -31.78 80.40 59.97
N PHE A 9 -31.80 79.23 59.31
CA PHE A 9 -30.69 78.71 58.51
C PHE A 9 -30.71 79.15 57.04
N CYS A 10 -31.83 79.71 56.55
CA CYS A 10 -31.97 80.19 55.17
C CYS A 10 -31.80 81.70 55.02
N ALA A 11 -31.65 82.44 56.13
CA ALA A 11 -31.73 83.91 56.16
C ALA A 11 -30.50 84.66 55.60
N ASP A 12 -29.38 83.96 55.39
CA ASP A 12 -28.12 84.57 54.94
C ASP A 12 -28.14 84.99 53.46
N LEU A 13 -28.91 84.27 52.63
CA LEU A 13 -29.05 84.57 51.21
C LEU A 13 -30.33 85.37 50.95
N ARG A 14 -30.19 86.68 50.70
CA ARG A 14 -31.31 87.56 50.40
C ARG A 14 -31.44 87.75 48.89
N ALA A 15 -32.52 87.24 48.31
CA ALA A 15 -32.88 87.57 46.94
C ALA A 15 -33.63 88.91 46.89
N PRO A 16 -33.44 89.74 45.85
CA PRO A 16 -34.08 91.05 45.73
C PRO A 16 -35.59 90.95 45.47
N THR A 17 -36.08 89.80 45.00
CA THR A 17 -37.51 89.53 44.75
C THR A 17 -37.84 88.06 45.05
N PRO A 18 -39.10 87.72 45.37
CA PRO A 18 -39.54 86.34 45.56
C PRO A 18 -39.24 85.45 44.35
N SER A 19 -39.34 85.99 43.14
CA SER A 19 -39.01 85.28 41.90
C SER A 19 -37.50 84.98 41.80
N ALA A 20 -36.64 85.94 42.18
CA ALA A 20 -35.20 85.72 42.22
C ALA A 20 -34.80 84.68 43.29
N ALA A 21 -35.52 84.61 44.42
CA ALA A 21 -35.32 83.57 45.42
C ALA A 21 -35.62 82.18 44.85
N MET A 22 -36.72 82.05 44.09
CA MET A 22 -37.05 80.79 43.43
C MET A 22 -36.00 80.38 42.39
N THR A 23 -35.51 81.30 41.57
CA THR A 23 -34.45 80.99 40.58
C THR A 23 -33.13 80.57 41.24
N LEU A 24 -32.81 81.11 42.42
CA LEU A 24 -31.60 80.73 43.18
C LEU A 24 -31.75 79.39 43.91
N ALA A 25 -32.96 79.08 44.40
CA ALA A 25 -33.22 77.90 45.20
C ALA A 25 -33.55 76.65 44.37
N LEU A 26 -34.10 76.81 43.16
CA LEU A 26 -34.52 75.69 42.32
C LEU A 26 -33.48 75.43 41.21
N PRO A 27 -32.94 74.20 41.12
CA PRO A 27 -32.19 73.79 39.94
C PRO A 27 -33.11 73.73 38.70
N ASP A 28 -32.53 73.81 37.50
CA ASP A 28 -33.31 73.72 36.27
C ASP A 28 -34.02 72.36 36.18
N ALA A 29 -35.35 72.40 36.06
CA ALA A 29 -36.17 71.20 35.93
C ALA A 29 -35.77 70.36 34.71
N ASN A 30 -35.27 70.97 33.64
CA ASN A 30 -34.79 70.25 32.46
C ASN A 30 -33.50 69.48 32.76
N GLU A 31 -32.57 70.09 33.49
CA GLU A 31 -31.32 69.44 33.92
C GLU A 31 -31.60 68.23 34.82
N MET A 32 -32.53 68.37 35.78
CA MET A 32 -32.95 67.26 36.64
C MET A 32 -33.58 66.12 35.83
N ARG A 33 -34.43 66.43 34.83
CA ARG A 33 -35.04 65.40 33.97
C ARG A 33 -33.99 64.69 33.12
N MET A 34 -33.04 65.42 32.55
CA MET A 34 -31.91 64.84 31.81
C MET A 34 -31.07 63.92 32.70
N SER A 35 -30.79 64.31 33.95
CA SER A 35 -30.07 63.47 34.91
C SER A 35 -30.82 62.18 35.23
N LEU A 36 -32.13 62.25 35.44
CA LEU A 36 -32.97 61.07 35.67
C LEU A 36 -33.01 60.14 34.46
N ASP A 37 -33.10 60.69 33.25
CA ASP A 37 -33.08 59.90 32.01
C ASP A 37 -31.73 59.19 31.82
N VAL A 38 -30.62 59.86 32.11
CA VAL A 38 -29.28 59.25 32.08
C VAL A 38 -29.17 58.13 33.11
N GLN A 39 -29.60 58.36 34.35
CA GLN A 39 -29.58 57.34 35.39
C GLN A 39 -30.43 56.11 35.03
N LYS A 40 -31.62 56.34 34.46
CA LYS A 40 -32.51 55.28 33.98
C LYS A 40 -31.85 54.46 32.87
N ASN A 41 -31.26 55.11 31.88
CA ASN A 41 -30.59 54.45 30.75
C ASN A 41 -29.36 53.65 31.21
N ASN A 42 -28.59 54.18 32.14
CA ASN A 42 -27.45 53.49 32.75
C ASN A 42 -27.91 52.24 33.50
N LEU A 43 -28.98 52.35 34.29
CA LEU A 43 -29.53 51.23 35.04
C LEU A 43 -30.01 50.12 34.10
N GLN A 44 -30.75 50.48 33.05
CA GLN A 44 -31.21 49.54 32.03
C GLN A 44 -30.03 48.82 31.36
N SER A 45 -29.02 49.59 30.92
CA SER A 45 -27.83 49.04 30.27
C SER A 45 -27.07 48.08 31.20
N PHE A 46 -26.96 48.43 32.49
CA PHE A 46 -26.34 47.56 33.49
C PHE A 46 -27.11 46.24 33.64
N PHE A 47 -28.44 46.29 33.72
CA PHE A 47 -29.27 45.08 33.83
C PHE A 47 -29.16 44.20 32.59
N GLU A 48 -29.19 44.77 31.39
CA GLU A 48 -29.03 44.03 30.14
C GLU A 48 -27.66 43.33 30.09
N MET A 49 -26.59 44.04 30.43
CA MET A 49 -25.24 43.47 30.50
C MET A 49 -25.14 42.37 31.57
N HIS A 50 -25.72 42.59 32.75
CA HIS A 50 -25.70 41.61 33.83
C HIS A 50 -26.46 40.34 33.46
N TYR A 51 -27.65 40.50 32.86
CA TYR A 51 -28.45 39.38 32.38
C TYR A 51 -27.74 38.59 31.28
N ALA A 52 -27.13 39.28 30.31
CA ALA A 52 -26.33 38.65 29.26
C ALA A 52 -25.14 37.85 29.85
N SER A 53 -24.44 38.40 30.84
CA SER A 53 -23.35 37.69 31.52
C SER A 53 -23.83 36.44 32.27
N LYS A 54 -24.96 36.53 32.98
CA LYS A 54 -25.53 35.38 33.72
C LYS A 54 -26.02 34.28 32.78
N THR A 55 -26.70 34.64 31.69
CA THR A 55 -27.15 33.68 30.68
C THR A 55 -25.97 33.00 29.98
N GLN A 56 -24.92 33.74 29.62
CA GLN A 56 -23.70 33.17 29.08
C GLN A 56 -23.04 32.18 30.06
N ARG A 57 -22.95 32.54 31.35
CA ARG A 57 -22.41 31.65 32.39
C ARG A 57 -23.24 30.38 32.55
N LEU A 58 -24.57 30.50 32.55
CA LEU A 58 -25.48 29.36 32.64
C LEU A 58 -25.30 28.43 31.43
N ASN A 59 -25.20 28.98 30.23
CA ASN A 59 -24.96 28.22 29.00
C ASN A 59 -23.59 27.52 29.01
N ALA A 60 -22.56 28.16 29.57
CA ALA A 60 -21.26 27.52 29.72
C ALA A 60 -21.32 26.35 30.72
N LEU A 61 -21.99 26.54 31.86
CA LEU A 61 -22.17 25.50 32.87
C LEU A 61 -23.00 24.32 32.34
N SER A 62 -24.09 24.58 31.62
CA SER A 62 -24.93 23.52 31.04
C SER A 62 -24.14 22.69 30.02
N LYS A 63 -23.32 23.33 29.18
CA LYS A 63 -22.39 22.63 28.26
C LYS A 63 -21.36 21.79 29.02
N LEU A 64 -20.76 22.32 30.08
CA LEU A 64 -19.81 21.58 30.90
C LEU A 64 -20.44 20.34 31.55
N VAL A 65 -21.67 20.47 32.06
CA VAL A 65 -22.43 19.34 32.62
C VAL A 65 -22.76 18.32 31.54
N ALA A 66 -23.18 18.75 30.35
CA ALA A 66 -23.45 17.86 29.23
C ALA A 66 -22.19 17.10 28.78
N MET A 67 -21.04 17.77 28.71
CA MET A 67 -19.75 17.14 28.38
C MET A 67 -19.25 16.21 29.48
N ARG A 68 -19.48 16.54 30.76
CA ARG A 68 -19.12 15.70 31.91
C ARG A 68 -20.12 14.59 32.19
N SER A 69 -21.24 14.54 31.45
CA SER A 69 -22.20 13.45 31.55
C SER A 69 -21.47 12.13 31.31
N PRO A 70 -21.55 11.16 32.24
CA PRO A 70 -20.95 9.84 32.07
C PRO A 70 -21.36 9.20 30.74
N LYS A 71 -22.59 9.42 30.29
CA LYS A 71 -23.12 8.93 29.01
C LYS A 71 -22.37 9.49 27.81
N ALA A 72 -22.11 10.81 27.78
CA ALA A 72 -21.37 11.44 26.68
C ALA A 72 -19.91 10.97 26.66
N LYS A 73 -19.29 10.83 27.83
CA LYS A 73 -17.93 10.29 27.96
C LYS A 73 -17.84 8.83 27.49
N ILE A 74 -18.80 7.98 27.87
CA ILE A 74 -18.88 6.59 27.40
C ILE A 74 -19.05 6.55 25.89
N LEU A 75 -19.95 7.34 25.31
CA LEU A 75 -20.17 7.38 23.87
C LEU A 75 -18.90 7.79 23.11
N HIS A 76 -18.20 8.80 23.59
CA HIS A 76 -16.91 9.22 23.02
C HIS A 76 -15.85 8.12 23.13
N LEU A 77 -15.73 7.43 24.27
CA LEU A 77 -14.81 6.30 24.43
C LEU A 77 -15.14 5.14 23.49
N VAL A 78 -16.42 4.80 23.33
CA VAL A 78 -16.88 3.78 22.38
C VAL A 78 -16.53 4.17 20.94
N GLN A 79 -16.71 5.44 20.58
CA GLN A 79 -16.33 5.94 19.26
C GLN A 79 -14.82 5.84 19.03
N GLN A 80 -14.00 6.23 20.00
CA GLN A 80 -12.54 6.09 19.93
C GLN A 80 -12.12 4.63 19.77
N LEU A 81 -12.69 3.73 20.57
CA LEU A 81 -12.40 2.29 20.49
C LEU A 81 -12.77 1.72 19.12
N THR A 82 -13.93 2.14 18.58
CA THR A 82 -14.38 1.74 17.25
C THR A 82 -13.41 2.23 16.16
N GLN A 83 -12.95 3.48 16.25
CA GLN A 83 -11.98 4.04 15.31
C GLN A 83 -10.61 3.35 15.40
N SER A 84 -10.13 3.04 16.60
CA SER A 84 -8.89 2.29 16.78
C SER A 84 -9.00 0.88 16.21
N LYS A 85 -10.15 0.22 16.39
CA LYS A 85 -10.41 -1.11 15.83
C LYS A 85 -10.40 -1.09 14.30
N THR A 86 -11.11 -0.15 13.67
CA THR A 86 -11.13 -0.05 12.20
C THR A 86 -9.75 0.27 11.64
N LEU A 87 -8.97 1.12 12.32
CA LEU A 87 -7.58 1.38 11.94
C LEU A 87 -6.73 0.11 12.03
N LEU A 88 -6.87 -0.68 13.09
CA LEU A 88 -6.16 -1.92 13.26
C LEU A 88 -6.51 -2.92 12.14
N ASP A 89 -7.80 -3.09 11.87
CA ASP A 89 -8.28 -4.01 10.83
C ASP A 89 -7.73 -3.63 9.45
N THR A 90 -7.83 -2.35 9.07
CA THR A 90 -7.30 -1.87 7.78
C THR A 90 -5.79 -2.04 7.66
N ARG A 91 -5.03 -1.79 8.74
CA ARG A 91 -3.59 -2.03 8.78
C ARG A 91 -3.27 -3.52 8.69
N PHE A 92 -4.01 -4.36 9.39
CA PHE A 92 -3.85 -5.81 9.34
C PHE A 92 -4.11 -6.35 7.93
N PHE A 93 -5.21 -5.96 7.29
CA PHE A 93 -5.53 -6.37 5.92
C PHE A 93 -4.48 -5.91 4.91
N SER A 94 -3.98 -4.68 5.03
CA SER A 94 -2.93 -4.18 4.14
C SER A 94 -1.62 -4.94 4.31
N LEU A 95 -1.20 -5.25 5.54
CA LEU A 95 -0.03 -6.08 5.81
C LEU A 95 -0.20 -7.50 5.25
N MET A 96 -1.35 -8.13 5.49
CA MET A 96 -1.66 -9.46 4.97
C MET A 96 -1.61 -9.48 3.44
N LYS A 97 -2.18 -8.47 2.78
CA LYS A 97 -2.13 -8.32 1.32
C LYS A 97 -0.68 -8.19 0.81
N LEU A 98 0.13 -7.35 1.45
CA LEU A 98 1.54 -7.17 1.08
C LEU A 98 2.35 -8.45 1.26
N LYS A 99 2.11 -9.21 2.34
CA LYS A 99 2.78 -10.50 2.56
C LYS A 99 2.33 -11.55 1.53
N ALA A 100 1.04 -11.62 1.23
CA ALA A 100 0.50 -12.52 0.20
C ALA A 100 1.10 -12.23 -1.19
N LEU A 101 1.21 -10.94 -1.55
CA LEU A 101 1.84 -10.49 -2.81
C LEU A 101 3.33 -10.84 -2.89
N LYS A 102 4.03 -10.97 -1.76
CA LYS A 102 5.43 -11.45 -1.75
C LYS A 102 5.48 -12.97 -1.90
N VAL A 103 4.61 -13.71 -1.24
CA VAL A 103 4.66 -15.19 -1.22
C VAL A 103 4.23 -15.80 -2.56
N GLN A 104 3.18 -15.28 -3.20
CA GLN A 104 2.70 -15.82 -4.48
C GLN A 104 3.77 -15.91 -5.58
N PRO A 105 4.50 -14.84 -5.93
CA PRO A 105 5.51 -14.89 -6.97
C PRO A 105 6.71 -15.76 -6.59
N LEU A 106 7.03 -15.88 -5.29
CA LEU A 106 8.07 -16.80 -4.84
C LEU A 106 7.68 -18.25 -5.13
N LYS A 107 6.44 -18.64 -4.83
CA LYS A 107 5.92 -19.97 -5.14
C LYS A 107 5.94 -20.23 -6.66
N SER A 108 5.41 -19.29 -7.45
CA SER A 108 5.39 -19.42 -8.91
C SER A 108 6.79 -19.50 -9.53
N ARG A 109 7.75 -18.73 -9.02
CA ARG A 109 9.16 -18.77 -9.46
C ARG A 109 9.81 -20.10 -9.13
N LEU A 110 9.55 -20.62 -7.93
CA LEU A 110 10.04 -21.92 -7.49
C LEU A 110 9.49 -23.03 -8.41
N ASP A 111 8.19 -23.06 -8.64
CA ASP A 111 7.52 -24.05 -9.50
C ASP A 111 8.04 -23.99 -10.94
N LEU A 112 8.20 -22.78 -11.49
CA LEU A 112 8.75 -22.59 -12.83
C LEU A 112 10.21 -23.04 -12.90
N GLY A 113 11.03 -22.69 -11.90
CA GLY A 113 12.43 -23.10 -11.81
C GLY A 113 12.59 -24.62 -11.75
N PHE A 114 11.77 -25.30 -10.96
CA PHE A 114 11.72 -26.76 -10.91
C PHE A 114 11.32 -27.37 -12.24
N LYS A 115 10.25 -26.88 -12.88
CA LYS A 115 9.81 -27.36 -14.20
C LYS A 115 10.90 -27.19 -15.26
N MET A 116 11.59 -26.05 -15.27
CA MET A 116 12.68 -25.78 -16.21
C MET A 116 13.88 -26.69 -15.97
N ARG A 117 14.31 -26.89 -14.71
CA ARG A 117 15.39 -27.82 -14.38
C ARG A 117 15.05 -29.27 -14.70
N LEU A 118 13.82 -29.69 -14.43
CA LEU A 118 13.37 -31.04 -14.74
C LEU A 118 13.42 -31.26 -16.27
N LYS A 119 12.89 -30.30 -17.04
CA LYS A 119 12.89 -30.36 -18.50
C LYS A 119 14.31 -30.35 -19.07
N SER A 120 15.21 -29.52 -18.55
CA SER A 120 16.60 -29.50 -19.03
C SER A 120 17.33 -30.80 -18.71
N SER A 121 17.09 -31.39 -17.52
CA SER A 121 17.65 -32.70 -17.16
C SER A 121 17.06 -33.83 -18.02
N GLN A 122 15.76 -33.81 -18.32
CA GLN A 122 15.13 -34.78 -19.22
C GLN A 122 15.72 -34.69 -20.62
N ASN A 123 15.82 -33.47 -21.17
CA ASN A 123 16.44 -33.23 -22.48
C ASN A 123 17.91 -33.68 -22.50
N ALA A 124 18.66 -33.47 -21.40
CA ALA A 124 20.05 -33.92 -21.31
C ALA A 124 20.14 -35.45 -21.36
N VAL A 125 19.30 -36.16 -20.59
CA VAL A 125 19.21 -37.62 -20.62
C VAL A 125 18.80 -38.12 -22.00
N GLU A 126 17.81 -37.49 -22.63
CA GLU A 126 17.35 -37.85 -23.97
C GLU A 126 18.47 -37.66 -25.01
N SER A 127 19.20 -36.55 -24.94
CA SER A 127 20.33 -36.28 -25.83
C SER A 127 21.47 -37.29 -25.63
N LEU A 128 21.74 -37.71 -24.40
CA LEU A 128 22.74 -38.74 -24.09
C LEU A 128 22.28 -40.11 -24.58
N GLY A 129 20.99 -40.43 -24.45
CA GLY A 129 20.39 -41.64 -25.00
C GLY A 129 20.50 -41.68 -26.53
N GLN A 130 20.20 -40.57 -27.21
CA GLN A 130 20.36 -40.44 -28.66
C GLN A 130 21.83 -40.58 -29.10
N LYS A 131 22.76 -39.97 -28.37
CA LYS A 131 24.21 -40.14 -28.64
C LYS A 131 24.65 -41.59 -28.45
N LEU A 132 24.21 -42.24 -27.37
CA LEU A 132 24.50 -43.66 -27.12
C LEU A 132 23.91 -44.55 -28.23
N PHE A 133 22.70 -44.25 -28.68
CA PHE A 133 22.04 -44.95 -29.78
C PHE A 133 22.82 -44.82 -31.11
N LEU A 134 23.42 -43.66 -31.38
CA LEU A 134 24.25 -43.43 -32.57
C LEU A 134 25.64 -44.05 -32.47
N LEU A 135 26.15 -44.22 -31.24
CA LEU A 135 27.44 -44.83 -30.94
C LEU A 135 27.40 -46.36 -30.88
N ASP A 136 26.21 -46.99 -30.96
CA ASP A 136 26.08 -48.45 -30.95
C ASP A 136 26.76 -49.08 -32.19
N PRO A 137 27.91 -49.78 -32.03
CA PRO A 137 28.68 -50.33 -33.15
C PRO A 137 27.93 -51.38 -33.95
N LYS A 138 26.90 -52.02 -33.37
CA LYS A 138 26.10 -53.05 -34.04
C LYS A 138 25.20 -52.49 -35.16
N ARG A 139 24.96 -51.19 -35.18
CA ARG A 139 24.13 -50.51 -36.18
C ARG A 139 24.91 -49.62 -37.17
N GLN A 140 26.20 -49.38 -36.94
CA GLN A 140 27.06 -48.69 -37.92
C GLN A 140 27.39 -49.55 -39.15
N VAL A 141 27.31 -50.88 -39.04
CA VAL A 141 27.31 -51.77 -40.20
C VAL A 141 25.92 -51.64 -40.83
N LYS A 142 25.81 -50.83 -41.89
CA LYS A 142 24.60 -50.73 -42.70
C LYS A 142 24.31 -52.12 -43.29
N ASP A 143 23.04 -52.54 -43.23
CA ASP A 143 22.58 -53.76 -43.88
C ASP A 143 22.97 -53.66 -45.37
N ASN A 144 23.75 -54.63 -45.88
CA ASN A 144 24.39 -54.67 -47.22
C ASN A 144 25.84 -54.16 -47.35
N PHE A 145 26.54 -53.80 -46.26
CA PHE A 145 27.96 -53.43 -46.31
C PHE A 145 28.84 -54.51 -45.70
N ALA A 146 29.58 -55.25 -46.54
CA ALA A 146 30.59 -56.20 -46.10
C ALA A 146 31.97 -55.55 -46.00
N GLN A 147 32.68 -55.76 -44.90
CA GLN A 147 34.06 -55.30 -44.74
C GLN A 147 35.02 -56.26 -45.47
N VAL A 148 35.85 -55.71 -46.35
CA VAL A 148 36.88 -56.47 -47.09
C VAL A 148 38.16 -56.56 -46.26
N VAL A 149 38.56 -57.78 -45.91
CA VAL A 149 39.72 -58.08 -45.06
C VAL A 149 40.69 -59.00 -45.80
N LYS A 150 41.98 -58.66 -45.79
CA LYS A 150 43.07 -59.51 -46.28
C LYS A 150 44.18 -59.49 -45.24
N ASN A 151 44.72 -60.66 -44.90
CA ASN A 151 45.72 -60.82 -43.82
C ASN A 151 45.33 -60.15 -42.49
N GLN A 152 44.06 -60.31 -42.08
CA GLN A 152 43.50 -59.76 -40.84
C GLN A 152 43.47 -58.22 -40.74
N LYS A 153 43.76 -57.49 -41.83
CA LYS A 153 43.62 -56.02 -41.87
C LYS A 153 42.55 -55.62 -42.88
N PRO A 154 41.72 -54.60 -42.59
CA PRO A 154 40.76 -54.08 -43.55
C PRO A 154 41.48 -53.35 -44.68
N ILE A 155 41.19 -53.68 -45.94
CA ILE A 155 41.84 -53.12 -47.12
C ILE A 155 40.80 -52.53 -48.07
N LYS A 156 41.10 -51.38 -48.69
CA LYS A 156 40.27 -50.78 -49.74
C LYS A 156 40.32 -51.63 -51.02
N LEU A 157 39.19 -51.77 -51.71
CA LEU A 157 39.02 -52.55 -52.95
C LEU A 157 40.04 -52.19 -54.04
N ASP A 158 40.54 -50.95 -54.09
CA ASP A 158 41.54 -50.49 -55.06
C ASP A 158 42.86 -51.27 -55.01
N LYS A 159 43.23 -51.81 -53.84
CA LYS A 159 44.51 -52.49 -53.62
C LYS A 159 44.48 -54.00 -53.86
N ILE A 160 43.37 -54.53 -54.38
CA ILE A 160 43.21 -55.95 -54.70
C ILE A 160 43.53 -56.16 -56.18
N SER A 161 44.37 -57.15 -56.46
CA SER A 161 44.74 -57.55 -57.82
C SER A 161 43.87 -58.69 -58.33
N ILE A 162 43.67 -58.78 -59.65
CA ILE A 162 42.89 -59.85 -60.28
C ILE A 162 43.55 -61.20 -59.96
N GLY A 163 42.76 -62.15 -59.45
CA GLY A 163 43.18 -63.48 -59.03
C GLY A 163 43.48 -63.63 -57.54
N GLU A 164 43.46 -62.56 -56.73
CA GLU A 164 43.74 -62.63 -55.29
C GLU A 164 42.51 -63.06 -54.46
N GLU A 165 42.75 -63.84 -53.41
CA GLU A 165 41.73 -64.23 -52.42
C GLU A 165 41.61 -63.17 -51.31
N PHE A 166 40.38 -62.85 -50.93
CA PHE A 166 40.06 -61.94 -49.82
C PHE A 166 38.84 -62.45 -49.04
N LEU A 167 38.67 -61.96 -47.82
CA LEU A 167 37.55 -62.29 -46.95
C LEU A 167 36.57 -61.11 -46.91
N LEU A 168 35.29 -61.39 -47.10
CA LEU A 168 34.18 -60.48 -46.85
C LEU A 168 33.55 -60.85 -45.52
N ILE A 169 33.46 -59.89 -44.61
CA ILE A 169 32.86 -60.06 -43.29
C ILE A 169 31.68 -59.12 -43.17
N ASP A 170 30.50 -59.69 -42.99
CA ASP A 170 29.29 -58.97 -42.57
C ASP A 170 29.00 -59.25 -41.08
N LYS A 171 27.91 -58.70 -40.53
CA LYS A 171 27.51 -58.85 -39.11
C LYS A 171 27.57 -60.30 -38.61
N ASP A 172 27.09 -61.24 -39.43
CA ASP A 172 26.93 -62.66 -39.04
C ASP A 172 27.62 -63.66 -39.98
N THR A 173 28.19 -63.21 -41.10
CA THR A 173 28.70 -64.11 -42.16
C THR A 173 30.12 -63.76 -42.60
N LYS A 174 30.94 -64.80 -42.85
CA LYS A 174 32.29 -64.68 -43.40
C LYS A 174 32.35 -65.46 -44.72
N ILE A 175 32.62 -64.78 -45.82
CA ILE A 175 32.71 -65.36 -47.16
C ILE A 175 34.13 -65.20 -47.68
N LYS A 176 34.71 -66.28 -48.21
CA LYS A 176 35.99 -66.23 -48.94
C LYS A 176 35.70 -66.02 -50.41
N ALA A 177 36.20 -64.93 -50.98
CA ALA A 177 35.98 -64.53 -52.36
C ALA A 177 37.32 -64.37 -53.10
N ARG A 178 37.31 -64.52 -54.42
CA ARG A 178 38.47 -64.33 -55.29
C ARG A 178 38.13 -63.29 -56.35
N ALA A 179 39.02 -62.33 -56.59
CA ALA A 179 38.80 -61.29 -57.59
C ALA A 179 38.91 -61.87 -59.01
N LEU A 180 37.80 -61.96 -59.75
CA LEU A 180 37.76 -62.51 -61.11
C LEU A 180 37.97 -61.43 -62.19
N GLU A 181 37.36 -60.25 -62.00
CA GLU A 181 37.49 -59.09 -62.88
C GLU A 181 37.59 -57.81 -62.04
N LYS A 182 38.28 -56.78 -62.56
CA LYS A 182 38.44 -55.48 -61.88
C LYS A 182 38.02 -54.36 -62.83
N ASN A 183 36.78 -53.91 -62.69
CA ASN A 183 36.26 -52.74 -63.39
C ASN A 183 36.16 -51.57 -62.40
N THR A 184 36.67 -50.40 -62.79
CA THR A 184 36.47 -49.16 -62.03
C THR A 184 35.07 -48.64 -62.32
N LEU A 185 34.23 -48.51 -61.29
CA LEU A 185 32.92 -47.85 -61.41
C LEU A 185 33.12 -46.35 -61.64
N ASP A 186 32.36 -45.80 -62.60
CA ASP A 186 32.31 -44.37 -62.94
C ASP A 186 31.81 -43.57 -61.71
N PRO A 187 32.43 -42.45 -61.29
CA PRO A 187 32.15 -41.82 -59.99
C PRO A 187 30.83 -41.02 -59.93
N ARG A 188 29.81 -41.41 -60.71
CA ARG A 188 28.51 -40.72 -60.80
C ARG A 188 27.27 -41.60 -60.64
N ILE A 189 27.38 -42.72 -59.92
CA ILE A 189 26.22 -43.47 -59.40
C ILE A 189 26.42 -43.74 -57.91
#